data_AF-A0A9R1P9V9-F1
#
_entry.id   AF-A0A9R1P9V9-F1
#
_cell.length_a   1.000
_cell.length_b   1.000
_cell.length_c   1.000
_cell.angle_alpha   90.00
_cell.angle_beta   90.00
_cell.angle_gamma   90.00
#
_symmetry.space_group_name_H-M   'P 1'
#
loop_
_entity.id
_entity.type
_entity.pdbx_description
1 polymer ?
#
loop_
_entity_poly.entity_id
_entity_poly.type
_entity_poly.pdbx_seq_one_letter_code
_entity_poly.pdbx_strand_id
1 'polypeptide(L)'
;MNEIIGAGAQADVEAVFEIPSLEEAESFDPNWLLDPQKLCAEKGASARGGVGPFGLLVMASSDLHEYTSVFFRMFKYNQKPKVLMCTDLTRSTTRANVYKPSYGGFVDMDIEEHKRSISLRTLIDHSVVESFGGGGRTCITTRVYPKHVEKSDSHMYVFNNGTGVVKVSRLEAWRLATAIINAVPGGS
;
A
#
# COMPACT_ATOMS: atom_id res chain seq x y z
N MET A 1 0.14 -14.79 -1.81
CA MET A 1 -0.83 -13.69 -1.89
C MET A 1 -2.18 -14.26 -1.49
N ASN A 2 -2.93 -13.55 -0.66
CA ASN A 2 -4.22 -14.01 -0.12
C ASN A 2 -5.27 -12.92 -0.33
N GLU A 3 -6.47 -13.30 -0.75
CA GLU A 3 -7.60 -12.36 -0.93
C GLU A 3 -8.21 -11.95 0.42
N ILE A 4 -8.60 -10.69 0.53
CA ILE A 4 -9.34 -10.14 1.66
C ILE A 4 -10.83 -10.16 1.29
N ILE A 5 -11.59 -11.05 1.94
CA ILE A 5 -13.02 -11.21 1.65
C ILE A 5 -13.83 -10.07 2.28
N GLY A 6 -14.83 -9.58 1.55
CA GLY A 6 -15.80 -8.60 2.06
C GLY A 6 -15.36 -7.14 1.93
N ALA A 7 -14.19 -6.87 1.36
CA ALA A 7 -13.68 -5.53 1.08
C ALA A 7 -13.60 -5.31 -0.45
N GLY A 8 -14.24 -4.24 -0.93
CA GLY A 8 -14.33 -3.90 -2.35
C GLY A 8 -13.94 -2.45 -2.61
N ALA A 9 -14.66 -1.77 -3.50
CA ALA A 9 -14.32 -0.39 -3.89
C ALA A 9 -14.64 0.69 -2.82
N GLN A 10 -15.22 0.34 -1.67
CA GLN A 10 -15.49 1.26 -0.56
C GLN A 10 -15.25 0.56 0.78
N ALA A 11 -14.05 0.72 1.35
CA ALA A 11 -13.60 -0.04 2.51
C ALA A 11 -12.53 0.68 3.33
N ASP A 12 -12.42 0.30 4.59
CA ASP A 12 -11.30 0.60 5.48
C ASP A 12 -10.57 -0.70 5.79
N VAL A 13 -9.27 -0.76 5.55
CA VAL A 13 -8.46 -1.96 5.78
C VAL A 13 -7.27 -1.60 6.65
N GLU A 14 -7.09 -2.32 7.74
CA GLU A 14 -5.93 -2.19 8.62
C GLU A 14 -5.19 -3.53 8.73
N ALA A 15 -3.90 -3.50 8.42
CA ALA A 15 -3.00 -4.64 8.54
C ALA A 15 -1.82 -4.31 9.45
N VAL A 16 -1.40 -5.28 10.25
CA VAL A 16 -0.15 -5.24 11.02
C VAL A 16 0.76 -6.35 10.52
N PHE A 17 1.93 -5.96 10.06
CA PHE A 17 2.96 -6.85 9.55
C PHE A 17 4.07 -7.02 10.58
N GLU A 18 4.40 -8.27 10.91
CA GLU A 18 5.58 -8.63 11.69
C GLU A 18 6.69 -9.10 10.76
N ILE A 19 7.91 -8.63 11.01
CA ILE A 19 9.11 -8.93 10.22
C ILE A 19 10.06 -9.75 11.10
N PRO A 20 10.06 -11.10 11.02
CA PRO A 20 10.85 -11.93 11.92
C PRO A 20 12.37 -11.67 11.82
N SER A 21 12.86 -11.38 10.61
CA SER A 21 14.28 -11.15 10.33
C SER A 21 14.47 -10.03 9.29
N LEU A 22 15.49 -9.20 9.52
CA LEU A 22 15.97 -8.18 8.58
C LEU A 22 17.25 -8.61 7.85
N GLU A 23 17.67 -9.86 8.00
CA GLU A 23 18.88 -10.41 7.37
C GLU A 23 18.83 -10.31 5.84
N GLU A 24 17.66 -10.50 5.24
CA GLU A 24 17.44 -10.39 3.80
C GLU A 24 17.36 -8.94 3.30
N ALA A 25 17.24 -7.94 4.19
CA ALA A 25 17.05 -6.55 3.75
C ALA A 25 18.25 -6.05 2.91
N GLU A 26 17.94 -5.38 1.79
CA GLU A 26 18.94 -4.85 0.85
C GLU A 26 19.73 -3.69 1.48
N SER A 27 20.97 -3.48 1.05
CA SER A 27 21.74 -2.28 1.41
C SER A 27 21.07 -1.02 0.87
N PHE A 28 21.11 0.05 1.65
CA PHE A 28 20.54 1.34 1.29
C PHE A 28 21.59 2.28 0.67
N ASP A 29 21.34 2.79 -0.54
CA ASP A 29 22.14 3.88 -1.13
C ASP A 29 21.75 5.23 -0.49
N PRO A 30 22.68 5.98 0.14
CA PRO A 30 22.39 7.29 0.72
C PRO A 30 21.72 8.29 -0.24
N ASN A 31 21.95 8.20 -1.55
CA ASN A 31 21.34 9.08 -2.54
C ASN A 31 19.81 8.91 -2.60
N TRP A 32 19.28 7.76 -2.21
CA TRP A 32 17.85 7.53 -2.14
C TRP A 32 17.13 8.38 -1.07
N LEU A 33 17.85 9.02 -0.15
CA LEU A 33 17.26 9.97 0.81
C LEU A 33 16.69 11.21 0.12
N LEU A 34 17.20 11.56 -1.06
CA LEU A 34 16.82 12.79 -1.77
C LEU A 34 15.46 12.67 -2.45
N ASP A 35 15.05 11.46 -2.83
CA ASP A 35 13.84 11.23 -3.63
C ASP A 35 13.24 9.83 -3.37
N PRO A 36 12.45 9.68 -2.28
CA PRO A 36 11.77 8.42 -1.99
C PRO A 36 10.73 8.05 -3.06
N GLN A 37 10.18 9.05 -3.76
CA GLN A 37 9.21 8.83 -4.82
C GLN A 37 9.86 8.12 -6.01
N LYS A 38 11.02 8.61 -6.46
CA LYS A 38 11.83 7.97 -7.50
C LYS A 38 12.25 6.57 -7.09
N LEU A 39 12.64 6.36 -5.82
CA LEU A 39 12.96 5.02 -5.33
C LEU A 39 11.74 4.07 -5.44
N CYS A 40 10.53 4.50 -5.11
CA CYS A 40 9.32 3.69 -5.32
C CYS A 40 9.02 3.42 -6.81
N ALA A 41 9.43 4.30 -7.73
CA ALA A 41 9.33 4.04 -9.17
C ALA A 41 10.37 3.02 -9.65
N GLU A 42 11.60 3.06 -9.12
CA GLU A 42 12.69 2.13 -9.45
C GLU A 42 12.49 0.75 -8.81
N LYS A 43 11.97 0.71 -7.58
CA LYS A 43 11.76 -0.49 -6.74
C LYS A 43 10.28 -0.72 -6.43
N GLY A 44 9.44 -0.65 -7.48
CA GLY A 44 7.98 -0.83 -7.42
C GLY A 44 7.53 -2.23 -6.98
N ALA A 45 6.22 -2.48 -6.97
CA ALA A 45 5.64 -3.71 -6.41
C ALA A 45 6.04 -4.99 -7.15
N SER A 46 6.36 -4.88 -8.44
CA SER A 46 6.83 -6.00 -9.27
C SER A 46 8.33 -6.28 -9.10
N ALA A 47 9.09 -5.31 -8.57
CA ALA A 47 10.53 -5.48 -8.36
C ALA A 47 10.75 -6.29 -7.07
N ARG A 48 11.16 -7.55 -7.23
CA ARG A 48 11.47 -8.43 -6.10
C ARG A 48 12.59 -7.82 -5.25
N GLY A 49 12.48 -7.96 -3.93
CA GLY A 49 13.48 -7.46 -2.98
C GLY A 49 13.77 -8.44 -1.87
N GLY A 50 14.57 -7.98 -0.92
CA GLY A 50 14.87 -8.70 0.31
C GLY A 50 13.68 -8.74 1.25
N VAL A 51 13.55 -7.71 2.08
CA VAL A 51 12.37 -7.49 2.93
C VAL A 51 11.42 -6.54 2.22
N GLY A 52 10.47 -7.16 1.50
CA GLY A 52 9.49 -6.49 0.66
C GLY A 52 9.89 -6.40 -0.82
N PRO A 53 8.96 -5.94 -1.67
CA PRO A 53 7.72 -5.24 -1.30
C PRO A 53 6.67 -6.18 -0.67
N PHE A 54 6.08 -5.76 0.45
CA PHE A 54 4.96 -6.45 1.11
C PHE A 54 3.90 -5.44 1.54
N GLY A 55 2.62 -5.82 1.44
CA GLY A 55 1.52 -4.90 1.74
C GLY A 55 0.21 -5.34 1.14
N LEU A 56 -0.53 -4.38 0.60
CA LEU A 56 -1.87 -4.55 0.04
C LEU A 56 -1.88 -4.29 -1.47
N LEU A 57 -2.65 -5.10 -2.21
CA LEU A 57 -3.17 -4.74 -3.52
C LEU A 57 -4.63 -4.34 -3.33
N VAL A 58 -4.98 -3.13 -3.72
CA VAL A 58 -6.35 -2.58 -3.60
C VAL A 58 -6.88 -2.16 -4.96
N MET A 59 -8.19 -2.01 -5.08
CA MET A 59 -8.85 -1.68 -6.36
C MET A 59 -8.36 -2.63 -7.47
N ALA A 60 -8.34 -3.94 -7.18
CA ALA A 60 -7.78 -4.95 -8.05
C ALA A 60 -8.85 -5.64 -8.90
N SER A 61 -8.56 -5.92 -10.17
CA SER A 61 -9.38 -6.81 -10.99
C SER A 61 -9.16 -8.27 -10.58
N SER A 62 -10.15 -9.14 -10.82
CA SER A 62 -10.09 -10.56 -10.47
C SER A 62 -8.93 -11.33 -11.12
N ASP A 63 -8.51 -10.87 -12.30
CA ASP A 63 -7.37 -11.40 -13.07
C ASP A 63 -6.05 -10.69 -12.78
N LEU A 64 -6.05 -9.70 -11.87
CA LEU A 64 -4.91 -8.88 -11.48
C LEU A 64 -4.22 -8.17 -12.66
N HIS A 65 -4.93 -7.89 -13.75
CA HIS A 65 -4.43 -6.98 -14.79
C HIS A 65 -4.37 -5.54 -14.29
N GLU A 66 -5.34 -5.14 -13.48
CA GLU A 66 -5.39 -3.83 -12.82
C GLU A 66 -5.32 -3.99 -11.30
N TYR A 67 -4.50 -3.17 -10.63
CA TYR A 67 -4.46 -3.03 -9.18
C TYR A 67 -3.63 -1.82 -8.76
N THR A 68 -3.87 -1.32 -7.55
CA THR A 68 -3.03 -0.32 -6.89
C THR A 68 -2.26 -0.98 -5.76
N SER A 69 -0.94 -0.85 -5.74
CA SER A 69 -0.10 -1.50 -4.73
C SER A 69 0.28 -0.52 -3.64
N VAL A 70 -0.04 -0.83 -2.39
CA VAL A 70 0.36 -0.05 -1.20
C VAL A 70 1.25 -0.95 -0.36
N PHE A 71 2.53 -0.62 -0.22
CA PHE A 71 3.48 -1.57 0.36
C PHE A 71 4.62 -0.90 1.12
N PHE A 72 5.30 -1.71 1.92
CA PHE A 72 6.57 -1.37 2.54
C PHE A 72 7.72 -2.12 1.90
N ARG A 73 8.89 -1.51 1.97
CA ARG A 73 10.18 -2.10 1.63
C ARG A 73 11.20 -1.65 2.66
N MET A 74 12.02 -2.57 3.15
CA MET A 74 13.00 -2.29 4.20
C MET A 74 14.42 -2.46 3.68
N PHE A 75 15.30 -1.57 4.14
CA PHE A 75 16.70 -1.55 3.77
C PHE A 75 17.60 -1.46 5.00
N LYS A 76 18.82 -2.00 4.88
CA LYS A 76 19.89 -1.84 5.85
C LYS A 76 20.57 -0.49 5.61
N TYR A 77 20.56 0.37 6.62
CA TYR A 77 21.24 1.67 6.56
C TYR A 77 21.94 1.95 7.89
N ASN A 78 23.28 1.87 7.90
CA ASN A 78 24.05 1.92 9.14
C ASN A 78 23.54 0.89 10.16
N GLN A 79 23.32 1.30 11.42
CA GLN A 79 22.80 0.46 12.50
C GLN A 79 21.26 0.46 12.60
N LYS A 80 20.55 1.26 11.79
CA LYS A 80 19.09 1.43 11.89
C LYS A 80 18.40 1.14 10.54
N PRO A 81 17.46 0.20 10.47
CA PRO A 81 16.74 -0.09 9.23
C PRO A 81 16.00 1.14 8.70
N LYS A 82 16.01 1.33 7.37
CA LYS A 82 15.17 2.33 6.69
C LYS A 82 13.92 1.67 6.16
N VAL A 83 12.77 2.25 6.48
CA VAL A 83 11.46 1.77 6.02
C VAL A 83 10.93 2.73 4.99
N LEU A 84 10.73 2.23 3.76
CA LEU A 84 10.08 2.95 2.68
C LEU A 84 8.63 2.49 2.58
N MET A 85 7.70 3.43 2.51
CA MET A 85 6.31 3.21 2.13
C MET A 85 6.11 3.69 0.70
N CYS A 86 5.45 2.87 -0.12
CA CYS A 86 5.15 3.19 -1.50
C CYS A 86 3.65 3.02 -1.81
N THR A 87 3.15 3.85 -2.70
CA THR A 87 1.92 3.60 -3.45
C THR A 87 2.25 3.59 -4.93
N ASP A 88 2.26 2.40 -5.54
CA ASP A 88 2.61 2.17 -6.94
C ASP A 88 1.33 2.07 -7.78
N LEU A 89 1.13 3.07 -8.64
CA LEU A 89 -0.04 3.16 -9.53
C LEU A 89 0.23 2.63 -10.93
N THR A 90 1.42 2.09 -11.22
CA THR A 90 1.82 1.70 -12.58
C THR A 90 0.86 0.72 -13.24
N ARG A 91 0.21 -0.13 -12.43
CA ARG A 91 -0.82 -1.10 -12.84
C ARG A 91 -2.24 -0.73 -12.41
N SER A 92 -2.49 0.49 -11.94
CA SER A 92 -3.81 0.91 -11.43
C SER A 92 -4.89 0.98 -12.51
N THR A 93 -4.51 1.15 -13.78
CA THR A 93 -5.46 1.10 -14.90
C THR A 93 -4.81 0.77 -16.24
N THR A 94 -5.57 0.06 -17.06
CA THR A 94 -5.36 -0.24 -18.49
C THR A 94 -5.81 0.90 -19.40
N ARG A 95 -6.43 1.96 -18.89
CA ARG A 95 -6.79 3.15 -19.68
C ARG A 95 -5.52 3.86 -20.18
N ALA A 96 -5.55 4.23 -21.46
CA ALA A 96 -4.55 5.11 -22.05
C ALA A 96 -4.67 6.53 -21.48
N ASN A 97 -3.58 7.30 -21.52
CA ASN A 97 -3.54 8.71 -21.12
C ASN A 97 -3.92 9.01 -19.66
N VAL A 98 -3.89 8.00 -18.77
CA VAL A 98 -4.01 8.20 -17.32
C VAL A 98 -2.61 8.26 -16.70
N TYR A 99 -2.35 9.34 -15.96
CA TYR A 99 -1.14 9.53 -15.16
C TYR A 99 -1.09 8.49 -14.02
N LYS A 100 -0.03 7.67 -14.00
CA LYS A 100 0.13 6.51 -13.11
C LYS A 100 1.51 6.50 -12.43
N PRO A 101 1.87 7.53 -11.66
CA PRO A 101 3.17 7.57 -10.98
C PRO A 101 3.21 6.58 -9.81
N SER A 102 4.42 6.29 -9.34
CA SER A 102 4.60 5.83 -7.97
C SER A 102 4.73 7.03 -7.04
N TYR A 103 4.24 6.89 -5.82
CA TYR A 103 4.46 7.82 -4.70
C TYR A 103 5.23 7.09 -3.60
N GLY A 104 6.03 7.83 -2.84
CA GLY A 104 6.89 7.24 -1.82
C GLY A 104 7.21 8.20 -0.68
N GLY A 105 7.39 7.62 0.51
CA GLY A 105 7.86 8.34 1.69
C GLY A 105 8.53 7.39 2.67
N PHE A 106 9.54 7.87 3.40
CA PHE A 106 10.13 7.10 4.48
C PHE A 106 9.25 7.16 5.73
N VAL A 107 9.11 6.03 6.41
CA VAL A 107 8.40 5.94 7.69
C VAL A 107 9.41 6.15 8.80
N ASP A 108 9.29 7.28 9.52
CA ASP A 108 10.19 7.62 10.62
C ASP A 108 9.85 6.81 11.88
N MET A 109 10.33 5.56 11.90
CA MET A 109 10.15 4.64 13.02
C MET A 109 11.37 3.73 13.18
N ASP A 110 11.72 3.46 14.44
CA ASP A 110 12.69 2.41 14.77
C ASP A 110 11.96 1.07 14.86
N ILE A 111 12.06 0.27 13.80
CA ILE A 111 11.32 -1.00 13.72
C ILE A 111 11.75 -2.00 14.79
N GLU A 112 12.99 -1.93 15.27
CA GLU A 112 13.50 -2.83 16.32
C GLU A 112 12.87 -2.49 17.68
N GLU A 113 12.75 -1.20 18.00
CA GLU A 113 12.04 -0.74 19.21
C GLU A 113 10.53 -1.06 19.17
N HIS A 114 9.95 -1.17 17.96
CA HIS A 114 8.54 -1.49 17.73
C HIS A 114 8.30 -3.00 17.52
N LYS A 115 9.12 -3.87 18.14
CA LYS A 115 8.97 -5.34 18.09
C LYS A 115 8.88 -5.89 16.66
N ARG A 116 9.64 -5.29 15.74
CA ARG A 116 9.65 -5.63 14.31
C ARG A 116 8.27 -5.62 13.65
N SER A 117 7.39 -4.72 14.09
CA SER A 117 6.01 -4.63 13.62
C SER A 117 5.73 -3.28 12.97
N ILE A 118 4.99 -3.28 11.86
CA ILE A 118 4.54 -2.06 11.17
C ILE A 118 3.08 -2.18 10.77
N SER A 119 2.31 -1.12 11.02
CA SER A 119 0.92 -1.02 10.60
C SER A 119 0.77 -0.30 9.25
N LEU A 120 -0.22 -0.73 8.49
CA LEU A 120 -0.72 -0.06 7.30
C LEU A 120 -2.24 0.02 7.41
N ARG A 121 -2.78 1.23 7.41
CA ARG A 121 -4.21 1.47 7.20
C ARG A 121 -4.43 2.06 5.83
N THR A 122 -5.39 1.56 5.08
CA THR A 122 -5.77 2.08 3.77
C THR A 122 -7.27 2.30 3.73
N LEU A 123 -7.68 3.54 3.48
CA LEU A 123 -9.05 3.90 3.13
C LEU A 123 -9.18 3.86 1.61
N ILE A 124 -10.21 3.17 1.13
CA ILE A 124 -10.53 3.03 -0.28
C ILE A 124 -11.93 3.59 -0.49
N ASP A 125 -12.03 4.58 -1.37
CA ASP A 125 -13.31 5.15 -1.79
C ASP A 125 -13.29 5.41 -3.30
N HIS A 126 -13.59 4.34 -4.04
CA HIS A 126 -13.67 4.29 -5.49
C HIS A 126 -12.41 4.83 -6.19
N SER A 127 -12.36 6.13 -6.48
CA SER A 127 -11.27 6.77 -7.21
C SER A 127 -10.19 7.38 -6.31
N VAL A 128 -10.30 7.21 -4.99
CA VAL A 128 -9.29 7.67 -4.02
C VAL A 128 -8.84 6.52 -3.12
N VAL A 129 -7.54 6.48 -2.87
CA VAL A 129 -6.89 5.57 -1.93
C VAL A 129 -6.01 6.39 -1.01
N GLU A 130 -6.30 6.37 0.29
CA GLU A 130 -5.54 7.07 1.34
C GLU A 130 -4.85 6.05 2.23
N SER A 131 -3.53 6.09 2.26
CA SER A 131 -2.70 5.09 2.95
C SER A 131 -1.91 5.71 4.07
N PHE A 132 -1.93 5.07 5.24
CA PHE A 132 -1.32 5.53 6.50
C PHE A 132 -0.37 4.45 7.02
N GLY A 133 0.94 4.67 6.88
CA GLY A 133 1.99 3.77 7.34
C GLY A 133 2.50 4.13 8.74
N GLY A 134 2.81 3.11 9.54
CA GLY A 134 3.40 3.28 10.87
C GLY A 134 2.53 4.11 11.81
N GLY A 135 1.20 3.90 11.78
CA GLY A 135 0.25 4.67 12.57
C GLY A 135 0.11 6.14 12.13
N GLY A 136 0.24 6.42 10.83
CA GLY A 136 0.09 7.77 10.27
C GLY A 136 1.37 8.61 10.24
N ARG A 137 2.54 8.02 10.50
CA ARG A 137 3.85 8.68 10.34
C ARG A 137 4.14 9.03 8.89
N THR A 138 3.62 8.24 7.97
CA THR A 138 3.65 8.52 6.53
C THR A 138 2.26 8.37 5.96
N CYS A 139 1.80 9.39 5.26
CA CYS A 139 0.49 9.42 4.61
C CYS A 139 0.68 9.59 3.10
N ILE A 140 -0.01 8.78 2.30
CA ILE A 140 0.00 8.88 0.84
C ILE A 140 -1.44 8.81 0.35
N THR A 141 -1.91 9.91 -0.25
CA THR A 141 -3.21 9.98 -0.91
C THR A 141 -3.00 9.88 -2.42
N THR A 142 -3.74 8.98 -3.06
CA THR A 142 -3.64 8.77 -4.51
C THR A 142 -5.01 8.74 -5.17
N ARG A 143 -5.03 9.07 -6.46
CA ARG A 143 -6.22 8.98 -7.32
C ARG A 143 -6.03 7.84 -8.31
N VAL A 144 -7.04 6.99 -8.45
CA VAL A 144 -6.99 5.79 -9.28
C VAL A 144 -8.26 5.69 -10.13
N TYR A 145 -8.12 5.18 -11.36
CA TYR A 145 -9.21 5.12 -12.34
C TYR A 145 -9.24 3.78 -13.08
N PRO A 146 -9.33 2.65 -12.36
CA PRO A 146 -9.39 1.33 -12.98
C PRO A 146 -10.47 1.23 -14.05
N LYS A 147 -10.25 0.41 -15.07
CA LYS A 147 -11.24 0.15 -16.12
C LYS A 147 -12.20 -0.96 -15.71
N HIS A 148 -11.74 -1.94 -14.95
CA HIS A 148 -12.52 -3.12 -14.55
C HIS A 148 -13.79 -2.75 -13.79
N VAL A 149 -13.79 -1.65 -13.02
CA VAL A 149 -14.97 -1.18 -12.25
C VAL A 149 -16.19 -0.85 -13.11
N GLU A 150 -16.04 -0.72 -14.43
CA GLU A 150 -17.16 -0.60 -15.38
C GLU A 150 -17.90 -1.94 -15.61
N LYS A 151 -17.27 -3.07 -15.27
CA LYS A 151 -17.72 -4.42 -15.66
C LYS A 151 -17.70 -5.45 -14.53
N SER A 152 -16.89 -5.24 -13.51
CA SER A 152 -16.70 -6.17 -12.40
C SER A 152 -16.40 -5.45 -11.10
N ASP A 153 -16.62 -6.15 -10.00
CA ASP A 153 -16.24 -5.67 -8.67
C ASP A 153 -14.71 -5.56 -8.53
N SER A 154 -14.29 -4.74 -7.57
CA SER A 154 -12.90 -4.63 -7.14
C SER A 154 -12.61 -5.59 -6.00
N HIS A 155 -11.41 -6.16 -6.04
CA HIS A 155 -10.88 -7.10 -5.06
C HIS A 155 -9.74 -6.47 -4.27
N MET A 156 -9.38 -7.12 -3.17
CA MET A 156 -8.26 -6.73 -2.31
C MET A 156 -7.43 -7.94 -1.92
N TYR A 157 -6.11 -7.76 -1.85
CA TYR A 157 -5.19 -8.83 -1.54
C TYR A 157 -4.10 -8.37 -0.58
N VAL A 158 -3.66 -9.27 0.30
CA VAL A 158 -2.38 -9.13 1.00
C VAL A 158 -1.31 -9.87 0.20
N PHE A 159 -0.17 -9.21 -0.02
CA PHE A 159 0.94 -9.78 -0.78
C PHE A 159 2.29 -9.59 -0.09
N ASN A 160 3.22 -10.47 -0.44
CA ASN A 160 4.65 -10.35 -0.17
C ASN A 160 5.39 -10.82 -1.43
N ASN A 161 6.13 -9.92 -2.05
CA ASN A 161 6.99 -10.19 -3.21
C ASN A 161 8.48 -9.94 -2.85
N GLY A 162 8.84 -10.08 -1.57
CA GLY A 162 10.22 -10.19 -1.10
C GLY A 162 10.72 -11.64 -1.01
N THR A 163 12.01 -11.83 -0.72
CA THR A 163 12.57 -13.14 -0.32
C THR A 163 12.39 -13.40 1.17
N GLY A 164 12.39 -12.34 1.99
CA GLY A 164 12.18 -12.40 3.43
C GLY A 164 10.75 -12.79 3.81
N VAL A 165 10.64 -13.51 4.93
CA VAL A 165 9.35 -13.87 5.53
C VAL A 165 8.76 -12.63 6.20
N VAL A 166 7.47 -12.40 5.97
CA VAL A 166 6.66 -11.39 6.65
C VAL A 166 5.38 -12.08 7.12
N LYS A 167 5.01 -11.87 8.38
CA LYS A 167 3.77 -12.40 8.96
C LYS A 167 2.74 -11.29 9.06
N VAL A 168 1.48 -11.65 8.91
CA VAL A 168 0.35 -10.73 9.15
C VAL A 168 -0.21 -11.10 10.52
N SER A 169 0.06 -10.27 11.54
CA SER A 169 -0.38 -10.54 12.91
C SER A 169 -1.79 -10.04 13.20
N ARG A 170 -2.22 -9.00 12.46
CA ARG A 170 -3.60 -8.52 12.44
C ARG A 170 -3.99 -8.11 11.04
N LEU A 171 -5.22 -8.43 10.66
CA LEU A 171 -5.85 -7.92 9.45
C LEU A 171 -7.33 -7.71 9.75
N GLU A 172 -7.78 -6.48 9.62
CA GLU A 172 -9.17 -6.10 9.79
C GLU A 172 -9.61 -5.33 8.56
N ALA A 173 -10.82 -5.63 8.07
CA ALA A 173 -11.37 -5.01 6.89
C ALA A 173 -12.85 -4.74 7.12
N TRP A 174 -13.25 -3.48 6.90
CA TRP A 174 -14.62 -3.04 7.06
C TRP A 174 -15.13 -2.47 5.75
N ARG A 175 -16.30 -2.95 5.33
CA ARG A 175 -17.07 -2.27 4.28
C ARG A 175 -17.61 -0.96 4.85
N LEU A 176 -17.35 0.13 4.15
CA LEU A 176 -17.85 1.45 4.56
C LEU A 176 -19.23 1.68 3.94
N ALA A 177 -20.15 2.24 4.73
CA ALA A 177 -21.41 2.76 4.21
C ALA A 177 -21.19 4.12 3.54
N THR A 178 -21.96 4.44 2.52
CA THR A 178 -21.91 5.75 1.86
C THR A 178 -22.39 6.83 2.82
N ALA A 179 -21.57 7.88 3.01
CA ALA A 179 -21.94 9.02 3.81
C ALA A 179 -22.93 9.93 3.07
N ILE A 180 -23.84 10.58 3.80
CA ILE A 180 -24.68 11.65 3.26
C ILE A 180 -23.88 12.95 3.33
N ILE A 181 -23.45 13.46 2.18
CA ILE A 181 -22.66 14.69 2.07
C ILE A 181 -23.51 15.74 1.35
N ASN A 182 -23.51 16.98 1.87
CA ASN A 182 -24.28 18.11 1.33
C ASN A 182 -25.81 17.84 1.24
N ALA A 183 -26.39 17.20 2.26
CA ALA A 183 -27.85 17.14 2.35
C ALA A 183 -28.43 18.56 2.42
N VAL A 184 -29.22 18.93 1.42
CA VAL A 184 -30.12 20.07 1.52
C VAL A 184 -31.21 19.66 2.50
N PRO A 185 -31.40 20.36 3.64
CA PRO A 185 -32.55 20.12 4.49
C PRO A 185 -33.79 20.35 3.62
N GLY A 186 -34.64 19.33 3.50
CA GLY A 186 -35.84 19.40 2.64
C GLY A 186 -36.61 20.69 2.93
N GLY A 187 -36.82 21.49 1.87
CA GLY A 187 -37.79 22.58 1.92
C GLY A 187 -39.16 21.97 2.22
N SER A 188 -39.70 22.33 3.38
CA SER A 188 -41.09 22.13 3.77
C SER A 188 -42.05 22.76 2.76
#